data_AF-A0A316PIJ7-F1
#
_entry.id   AF-A0A316PIJ7-F1
#
_cell.length_a   1.000
_cell.length_b   1.000
_cell.length_c   1.000
_cell.angle_alpha   90.00
_cell.angle_beta   90.00
_cell.angle_gamma   90.00
#
_symmetry.space_group_name_H-M   'P 1'
#
loop_
_entity.id
_entity.type
_entity.pdbx_description
1 polymer ?
#
loop_
_entity_poly.entity_id
_entity_poly.type
_entity_poly.pdbx_seq_one_letter_code
_entity_poly.pdbx_strand_id
1 'polypeptide(L)'
;MTDGKTEILGLPTVWFVVIAIAAAALIITAIVIAAKRKRKKLEEKKKPPIVTPPVLSGKRVTLTITGQNGSRRTVTVLIGESGYIIGRSAAQNSGIDLNIEDDMYISRRQCRLAYRDGEMIISNLSETNITKLNGKPIPAGGYRLADGDDIEIGQTRIVASIDWGCNEMALS
;
A
#
# COMPACT_ATOMS: atom_id res chain seq x y z
N MET A 1 6.91 -59.41 -74.34
CA MET A 1 5.65 -59.18 -73.59
C MET A 1 5.76 -59.88 -72.24
N THR A 2 5.79 -59.12 -71.15
CA THR A 2 5.27 -59.54 -69.84
C THR A 2 4.64 -58.30 -69.20
N ASP A 3 3.33 -58.24 -69.39
CA ASP A 3 2.31 -57.47 -68.67
C ASP A 3 2.60 -57.55 -67.15
N GLY A 4 2.62 -56.49 -66.36
CA GLY A 4 1.55 -55.52 -66.22
C GLY A 4 0.80 -55.82 -64.93
N LYS A 5 1.14 -55.07 -63.86
CA LYS A 5 0.37 -54.70 -62.66
C LYS A 5 1.28 -54.63 -61.43
N THR A 6 1.91 -53.47 -61.27
CA THR A 6 2.24 -52.95 -59.94
C THR A 6 0.91 -52.63 -59.25
N GLU A 7 0.44 -53.51 -58.37
CA GLU A 7 -0.71 -53.24 -57.53
C GLU A 7 -0.33 -52.19 -56.48
N ILE A 8 -0.53 -50.93 -56.87
CA ILE A 8 -0.53 -49.77 -55.98
C ILE A 8 -1.90 -49.77 -55.26
N LEU A 9 -2.12 -50.73 -54.35
CA LEU A 9 -3.29 -50.71 -53.46
C LEU A 9 -2.85 -50.17 -52.10
N GLY A 10 -2.68 -48.84 -52.08
CA GLY A 10 -2.54 -48.06 -50.87
C GLY A 10 -3.77 -48.24 -49.99
N LEU A 11 -3.60 -49.01 -48.91
CA LEU A 11 -4.59 -49.17 -47.87
C LEU A 11 -4.86 -47.79 -47.24
N PRO A 12 -6.07 -47.22 -47.35
CA PRO A 12 -6.42 -45.95 -46.71
C PRO A 12 -6.21 -46.01 -45.18
N THR A 13 -6.23 -47.21 -44.59
CA THR A 13 -5.96 -47.49 -43.18
C THR A 13 -4.55 -47.11 -42.72
N VAL A 14 -3.51 -47.25 -43.56
CA VAL A 14 -2.15 -46.86 -43.16
C VAL A 14 -2.05 -45.33 -43.02
N TRP A 15 -2.66 -44.60 -43.95
CA TRP A 15 -2.76 -43.14 -43.87
C TRP A 15 -3.62 -42.69 -42.69
N PHE A 16 -4.72 -43.38 -42.37
CA PHE A 16 -5.51 -43.09 -41.17
C PHE A 16 -4.69 -43.28 -39.88
N VAL A 17 -3.84 -44.30 -39.80
CA VAL A 17 -2.96 -44.51 -38.63
C VAL A 17 -1.90 -43.40 -38.52
N VAL A 18 -1.28 -43.00 -39.64
CA VAL A 18 -0.29 -41.91 -39.66
C VAL A 18 -0.93 -40.57 -39.27
N ILE A 19 -2.13 -40.28 -39.79
CA ILE A 19 -2.91 -39.07 -39.45
C ILE A 19 -3.31 -39.09 -37.97
N ALA A 20 -3.73 -40.25 -37.44
CA ALA A 20 -4.09 -40.39 -36.02
C ALA A 20 -2.90 -40.14 -35.09
N ILE A 21 -1.72 -40.66 -35.42
CA ILE A 21 -0.48 -40.42 -34.65
C ILE A 21 -0.09 -38.94 -34.69
N ALA A 22 -0.16 -38.31 -35.87
CA ALA A 22 0.13 -36.88 -36.02
C ALA A 22 -0.85 -36.00 -35.24
N ALA A 23 -2.15 -36.34 -35.25
CA ALA A 23 -3.17 -35.64 -34.48
C ALA A 23 -2.93 -35.78 -32.97
N ALA A 24 -2.59 -36.98 -32.48
CA ALA A 24 -2.25 -37.21 -31.09
C ALA A 24 -1.03 -36.39 -30.65
N ALA A 25 0.01 -36.31 -31.48
CA ALA A 25 1.20 -35.49 -31.20
C ALA A 25 0.86 -33.99 -31.10
N LEU A 26 -0.02 -33.46 -31.95
CA LEU A 26 -0.48 -32.07 -31.89
C LEU A 26 -1.29 -31.79 -30.62
N ILE A 27 -2.16 -32.71 -30.20
CA ILE A 27 -2.96 -32.59 -28.98
C ILE A 27 -2.05 -32.56 -27.75
N ILE A 28 -1.09 -33.47 -27.67
CA ILE A 28 -0.10 -33.50 -26.57
C ILE A 28 0.69 -32.19 -26.53
N THR A 29 1.13 -31.70 -27.69
CA THR A 29 1.87 -30.44 -27.80
C THR A 29 1.03 -29.25 -27.32
N ALA A 30 -0.24 -29.17 -27.72
CA ALA A 30 -1.16 -28.12 -27.28
C ALA A 30 -1.40 -28.15 -25.76
N ILE A 31 -1.56 -29.33 -25.16
CA ILE A 31 -1.73 -29.52 -23.71
C ILE A 31 -0.49 -29.01 -22.96
N VAL A 32 0.72 -29.37 -23.42
CA VAL A 32 1.99 -28.93 -22.80
C VAL A 32 2.16 -27.41 -22.90
N ILE A 33 1.84 -26.80 -24.05
CA ILE A 33 1.89 -25.35 -24.24
C ILE A 33 0.90 -24.65 -23.30
N ALA A 34 -0.34 -25.15 -23.20
CA ALA A 34 -1.35 -24.61 -22.31
C ALA A 34 -0.94 -24.71 -20.83
N ALA A 35 -0.33 -25.82 -20.43
CA ALA A 35 0.19 -26.01 -19.07
C ALA A 35 1.35 -25.05 -18.76
N LYS A 36 2.29 -24.85 -19.69
CA LYS A 36 3.38 -23.86 -19.53
C LYS A 36 2.85 -22.42 -19.42
N ARG A 37 1.82 -22.05 -20.19
CA ARG A 37 1.17 -20.72 -20.09
C ARG A 37 0.51 -20.50 -18.73
N LYS A 38 -0.20 -21.50 -18.20
CA LYS A 38 -0.79 -21.45 -16.86
C LYS A 38 0.29 -21.29 -15.78
N ARG A 39 1.41 -22.00 -15.90
CA ARG A 39 2.56 -21.86 -14.99
C ARG A 39 3.19 -20.46 -15.05
N LYS A 40 3.42 -19.92 -16.25
CA LYS A 40 3.95 -18.56 -16.43
C LYS A 40 3.04 -17.49 -15.79
N LYS A 41 1.73 -17.60 -15.98
CA LYS A 41 0.74 -16.69 -15.38
C LYS A 41 0.66 -16.83 -13.85
N LEU A 42 0.87 -18.05 -13.33
CA LEU A 42 0.95 -18.31 -11.90
C LEU A 42 2.25 -17.77 -11.30
N GLU A 43 3.38 -17.89 -12.01
CA GLU A 43 4.67 -17.32 -11.60
C GLU A 43 4.66 -15.80 -11.66
N GLU A 44 4.02 -15.20 -12.66
CA GLU A 44 3.86 -13.74 -12.76
C GLU A 44 2.96 -13.18 -11.65
N LYS A 45 1.93 -13.93 -11.24
CA LYS A 45 1.08 -13.59 -10.08
C LYS A 45 1.76 -13.86 -8.73
N LYS A 46 2.76 -14.76 -8.70
CA LYS A 46 3.52 -15.14 -7.49
C LYS A 46 4.80 -14.35 -7.32
N LYS A 47 5.31 -13.71 -8.38
CA LYS A 47 6.28 -12.62 -8.23
C LYS A 47 5.58 -11.58 -7.36
N PRO A 48 6.10 -11.31 -6.15
CA PRO A 48 5.55 -10.22 -5.37
C PRO A 48 5.52 -8.98 -6.27
N PRO A 49 4.48 -8.11 -6.15
CA PRO A 49 4.57 -6.79 -6.78
C PRO A 49 5.96 -6.25 -6.46
N ILE A 50 6.62 -5.63 -7.41
CA ILE A 50 7.92 -5.00 -7.18
C ILE A 50 7.70 -4.05 -6.00
N VAL A 51 8.01 -4.55 -4.79
CA VAL A 51 8.13 -3.74 -3.60
C VAL A 51 9.44 -3.07 -3.88
N THR A 52 9.39 -1.96 -4.63
CA THR A 52 10.44 -0.97 -4.56
C THR A 52 10.69 -0.86 -3.06
N PRO A 53 11.89 -1.21 -2.55
CA PRO A 53 12.15 -1.09 -1.12
C PRO A 53 11.66 0.30 -0.76
N PRO A 54 10.74 0.44 0.21
CA PRO A 54 10.18 1.73 0.52
C PRO A 54 11.40 2.60 0.75
N VAL A 55 11.63 3.54 -0.17
CA VAL A 55 12.54 4.64 0.09
C VAL A 55 12.10 5.10 1.47
N LEU A 56 13.03 5.26 2.41
CA LEU A 56 12.75 5.84 3.71
C LEU A 56 12.34 7.31 3.50
N SER A 57 11.23 7.51 2.82
CA SER A 57 10.66 8.75 2.29
C SER A 57 9.63 9.20 3.29
N GLY A 58 10.06 9.32 4.53
CA GLY A 58 9.28 9.95 5.58
C GLY A 58 9.88 11.31 5.94
N LYS A 59 9.05 12.17 6.52
CA LYS A 59 9.51 13.38 7.19
C LYS A 59 9.68 13.12 8.67
N ARG A 60 10.76 13.65 9.24
CA ARG A 60 10.94 13.66 10.69
C ARG A 60 9.99 14.69 11.26
N VAL A 61 9.12 14.24 12.16
CA VAL A 61 8.13 15.09 12.83
C VAL A 61 8.28 14.92 14.32
N THR A 62 8.44 16.04 15.02
CA THR A 62 8.44 16.11 16.47
C THR A 62 7.07 16.58 16.92
N LEU A 63 6.35 15.71 17.62
CA LEU A 63 5.04 15.98 18.20
C LEU A 63 5.22 16.35 19.67
N THR A 64 4.88 17.58 20.02
CA THR A 64 4.82 18.00 21.42
C THR A 64 3.38 17.91 21.91
N ILE A 65 3.11 16.89 22.73
CA ILE A 65 1.78 16.59 23.25
C ILE A 65 1.61 17.22 24.61
N THR A 66 0.51 17.95 24.80
CA THR A 66 0.05 18.49 26.08
C THR A 66 -1.33 17.94 26.36
N GLY A 67 -1.42 17.02 27.32
CA GLY A 67 -2.67 16.39 27.74
C GLY A 67 -3.49 17.27 28.68
N GLN A 68 -4.73 16.85 28.96
CA GLN A 68 -5.71 17.61 29.74
C GLN A 68 -5.23 18.00 31.16
N ASN A 69 -4.36 17.19 31.78
CA ASN A 69 -3.83 17.43 33.12
C ASN A 69 -2.60 18.36 33.12
N GLY A 70 -2.28 18.99 31.98
CA GLY A 70 -1.07 19.79 31.79
C GLY A 70 0.21 18.95 31.61
N SER A 71 0.09 17.61 31.59
CA SER A 71 1.20 16.72 31.29
C SER A 71 1.74 17.01 29.89
N ARG A 72 3.05 17.21 29.78
CA ARG A 72 3.72 17.50 28.51
C ARG A 72 4.76 16.44 28.20
N ARG A 73 4.69 15.89 27.00
CA ARG A 73 5.69 14.94 26.47
C ARG A 73 5.95 15.19 25.00
N THR A 74 7.12 14.75 24.54
CA THR A 74 7.54 14.92 23.15
C THR A 74 7.91 13.58 22.54
N VAL A 75 7.49 13.35 21.30
CA VAL A 75 7.84 12.15 20.53
C VAL A 75 8.31 12.58 19.15
N THR A 76 9.46 12.08 18.71
CA THR A 76 9.95 12.29 17.35
C THR A 76 9.79 11.02 16.55
N VAL A 77 9.15 11.13 15.39
CA VAL A 77 8.80 10.00 14.53
C VAL A 77 9.15 10.29 13.07
N LEU A 78 9.31 9.23 12.28
CA LEU A 78 9.44 9.33 10.83
C LEU A 78 8.08 8.99 10.20
N ILE A 79 7.42 9.97 9.60
CA ILE A 79 6.09 9.81 9.01
C ILE A 79 6.22 9.76 7.49
N GLY A 80 5.88 8.60 6.91
CA GLY A 80 5.82 8.39 5.47
C GLY A 80 4.39 8.26 4.95
N GLU A 81 4.23 7.66 3.76
CA GLU A 81 2.94 7.50 3.09
C GLU A 81 2.00 6.51 3.80
N SER A 82 2.55 5.51 4.50
CA SER A 82 1.78 4.63 5.38
C SER A 82 1.04 5.41 6.47
N GLY A 83 1.56 6.60 6.80
CA GLY A 83 1.01 7.50 7.79
C GLY A 83 1.26 7.06 9.22
N TYR A 84 0.81 7.91 10.14
CA TYR A 84 0.98 7.83 11.57
C TYR A 84 -0.36 8.17 12.23
N ILE A 85 -0.97 7.20 12.90
CA ILE A 85 -2.32 7.28 13.44
C ILE A 85 -2.26 7.63 14.91
N ILE A 86 -3.01 8.68 15.27
CA ILE A 86 -3.15 9.16 16.64
C ILE A 86 -4.56 8.81 17.12
N GLY A 87 -4.67 8.31 18.34
CA GLY A 87 -5.96 7.93 18.91
C GLY A 87 -5.85 7.40 20.33
N ARG A 88 -6.90 6.70 20.75
CA ARG A 88 -7.05 6.19 22.12
C ARG A 88 -7.56 4.75 22.15
N SER A 89 -6.75 3.81 22.64
CA SER A 89 -7.19 2.41 22.77
C SER A 89 -6.49 1.71 23.92
N ALA A 90 -7.25 0.95 24.71
CA ALA A 90 -6.70 0.00 25.69
C ALA A 90 -6.40 -1.39 25.08
N ALA A 91 -6.82 -1.63 23.84
CA ALA A 91 -6.59 -2.92 23.16
C ALA A 91 -5.17 -3.01 22.61
N GLN A 92 -4.54 -4.17 22.82
CA GLN A 92 -3.31 -4.56 22.13
C GLN A 92 -3.56 -4.68 20.62
N ASN A 93 -2.59 -4.29 19.80
CA ASN A 93 -2.67 -4.30 18.33
C ASN A 93 -3.83 -3.45 17.73
N SER A 94 -4.08 -2.29 18.33
CA SER A 94 -5.12 -1.34 17.87
C SER A 94 -4.85 -0.70 16.50
N GLY A 95 -3.63 -0.85 15.96
CA GLY A 95 -3.20 -0.18 14.73
C GLY A 95 -3.13 1.33 14.87
N ILE A 96 -2.87 1.82 16.08
CA ILE A 96 -2.60 3.22 16.43
C ILE A 96 -1.11 3.34 16.75
N ASP A 97 -0.46 4.38 16.23
CA ASP A 97 0.97 4.59 16.41
C ASP A 97 1.27 5.51 17.62
N LEU A 98 0.39 6.47 17.90
CA LEU A 98 0.41 7.29 19.12
C LEU A 98 -0.87 7.13 19.92
N ASN A 99 -0.74 6.45 21.05
CA ASN A 99 -1.85 6.22 21.99
C ASN A 99 -1.89 7.30 23.08
N ILE A 100 -3.04 7.95 23.23
CA ILE A 100 -3.33 8.98 24.24
C ILE A 100 -4.49 8.46 25.09
N GLU A 101 -4.16 7.62 26.07
CA GLU A 101 -5.14 6.87 26.86
C GLU A 101 -5.92 7.71 27.86
N ASP A 102 -5.33 8.80 28.34
CA ASP A 102 -5.86 9.63 29.41
C ASP A 102 -7.04 10.51 29.00
N ASP A 103 -7.19 10.83 27.71
CA ASP A 103 -8.24 11.72 27.19
C ASP A 103 -9.40 10.95 26.56
N MET A 104 -10.49 10.78 27.33
CA MET A 104 -11.68 10.04 26.91
C MET A 104 -12.44 10.67 25.72
N TYR A 105 -12.18 11.94 25.39
CA TYR A 105 -12.77 12.62 24.23
C TYR A 105 -12.00 12.34 22.93
N ILE A 106 -10.90 11.59 22.99
CA ILE A 106 -10.19 11.11 21.80
C ILE A 106 -10.81 9.78 21.33
N SER A 107 -11.11 9.72 20.04
CA SER A 107 -11.62 8.51 19.41
C SER A 107 -10.52 7.44 19.26
N ARG A 108 -10.91 6.18 19.11
CA ARG A 108 -9.96 5.08 18.90
C ARG A 108 -8.98 5.35 17.76
N ARG A 109 -9.49 5.80 16.62
CA ARG A 109 -8.68 6.31 15.52
C ARG A 109 -9.15 7.72 15.27
N GLN A 110 -8.42 8.69 15.80
CA GLN A 110 -8.86 10.08 15.81
C GLN A 110 -8.40 10.80 14.55
N CYS A 111 -7.09 10.82 14.30
CA CYS A 111 -6.53 11.44 13.11
C CYS A 111 -5.34 10.63 12.58
N ARG A 112 -4.96 10.92 11.33
CA ARG A 112 -3.81 10.34 10.64
C ARG A 112 -2.97 11.45 10.05
N LEU A 113 -1.68 11.41 10.30
CA LEU A 113 -0.68 12.21 9.61
C LEU A 113 -0.07 11.36 8.51
N ALA A 114 0.10 11.88 7.30
CA ALA A 114 0.75 11.16 6.21
C ALA A 114 1.59 12.11 5.39
N TYR A 115 2.79 11.65 5.02
CA TYR A 115 3.66 12.39 4.12
C TYR A 115 3.56 11.77 2.72
N ARG A 116 3.08 12.55 1.75
CA ARG A 116 2.94 12.14 0.35
C ARG A 116 3.08 13.35 -0.56
N ASP A 117 3.63 13.15 -1.74
CA ASP A 117 3.76 14.21 -2.76
C ASP A 117 4.45 15.49 -2.27
N GLY A 118 5.39 15.35 -1.32
CA GLY A 118 6.12 16.49 -0.75
C GLY A 118 5.36 17.27 0.34
N GLU A 119 4.15 16.85 0.71
CA GLU A 119 3.32 17.52 1.70
C GLU A 119 3.01 16.62 2.90
N MET A 120 2.92 17.25 4.08
CA MET A 120 2.39 16.60 5.28
C MET A 120 0.89 16.87 5.33
N ILE A 121 0.09 15.82 5.38
CA ILE A 121 -1.37 15.89 5.38
C ILE A 121 -1.90 15.33 6.70
N ILE A 122 -2.79 16.08 7.35
CA ILE A 122 -3.59 15.61 8.48
C ILE A 122 -5.01 15.26 8.01
N SER A 123 -5.54 14.12 8.45
CA SER A 123 -6.90 13.69 8.15
C SER A 123 -7.63 13.26 9.41
N ASN A 124 -8.88 13.68 9.55
CA ASN A 124 -9.77 13.22 10.62
C ASN A 124 -10.30 11.83 10.25
N LEU A 125 -10.10 10.85 11.14
CA LEU A 125 -10.57 9.48 10.96
C LEU A 125 -11.85 9.19 11.76
N SER A 126 -12.16 10.02 12.76
CA SER A 126 -13.34 9.83 13.61
C SER A 126 -14.59 10.41 12.97
N GLU A 127 -15.70 9.68 13.06
CA GLU A 127 -17.03 10.18 12.68
C GLU A 127 -17.68 11.01 13.79
N THR A 128 -17.26 10.80 15.04
CA THR A 128 -17.91 11.38 16.23
C THR A 128 -17.25 12.67 16.68
N ASN A 129 -15.91 12.69 16.69
CA ASN A 129 -15.14 13.80 17.24
C ASN A 129 -14.29 14.43 16.15
N ILE A 130 -14.39 15.74 16.00
CA ILE A 130 -13.63 16.48 15.01
C ILE A 130 -12.17 16.65 15.45
N THR A 131 -11.28 16.72 14.47
CA THR A 131 -9.92 17.21 14.65
C THR A 131 -9.88 18.67 14.25
N LYS A 132 -9.26 19.52 15.06
CA LYS A 132 -9.05 20.93 14.71
C LYS A 132 -7.57 21.18 14.47
N LEU A 133 -7.30 22.11 13.57
CA LEU A 133 -5.99 22.64 13.28
C LEU A 133 -6.04 24.16 13.51
N ASN A 134 -5.21 24.66 14.40
CA ASN A 134 -5.16 26.08 14.78
C ASN A 134 -6.56 26.65 15.14
N GLY A 135 -7.30 25.94 15.98
CA GLY A 135 -8.67 26.31 16.40
C GLY A 135 -9.79 26.06 15.38
N LYS A 136 -9.48 25.65 14.14
CA LYS A 136 -10.47 25.44 13.07
C LYS A 136 -10.66 23.96 12.74
N PRO A 137 -11.89 23.46 12.54
CA PRO A 137 -12.10 22.09 12.09
C PRO A 137 -11.41 21.82 10.75
N ILE A 138 -10.75 20.67 10.62
CA ILE A 138 -10.18 20.28 9.32
C ILE A 138 -11.28 19.80 8.36
N PRO A 139 -11.17 20.11 7.05
CA PRO A 139 -12.13 19.66 6.05
C PRO A 139 -12.12 18.14 5.84
N ALA A 140 -13.21 17.63 5.28
CA ALA A 140 -13.29 16.24 4.80
C ALA A 140 -12.25 16.00 3.68
N GLY A 141 -11.55 14.87 3.74
CA GLY A 141 -10.49 14.52 2.78
C GLY A 141 -9.07 14.92 3.21
N GLY A 142 -8.93 15.63 4.33
CA GLY A 142 -7.65 16.01 4.91
C GLY A 142 -7.21 17.43 4.54
N TYR A 143 -6.20 17.91 5.26
CA TYR A 143 -5.68 19.25 5.12
C TYR A 143 -4.16 19.24 5.26
N ARG A 144 -3.50 20.23 4.66
CA ARG A 144 -2.06 20.39 4.79
C ARG A 144 -1.71 20.78 6.23
N LEU A 145 -0.72 20.10 6.78
CA LEU A 145 -0.11 20.38 8.08
C LEU A 145 1.22 21.09 7.86
N ALA A 146 1.36 22.30 8.40
CA ALA A 146 2.59 23.08 8.36
C ALA A 146 3.46 22.82 9.59
N ASP A 147 4.72 23.23 9.52
CA ASP A 147 5.60 23.27 10.69
C ASP A 147 5.07 24.30 11.70
N GLY A 148 5.03 23.91 12.97
CA GLY A 148 4.54 24.72 14.07
C GLY A 148 3.02 24.69 14.27
N ASP A 149 2.27 23.99 13.41
CA ASP A 149 0.83 23.92 13.52
C ASP A 149 0.36 23.22 14.79
N ASP A 150 -0.78 23.69 15.28
CA ASP A 150 -1.43 23.20 16.48
C ASP A 150 -2.61 22.29 16.16
N ILE A 151 -2.52 21.03 16.58
CA ILE A 151 -3.56 20.02 16.40
C ILE A 151 -4.30 19.85 17.72
N GLU A 152 -5.61 20.07 17.70
CA GLU A 152 -6.48 19.82 18.85
C GLU A 152 -7.36 18.60 18.59
N ILE A 153 -7.31 17.65 19.53
CA ILE A 153 -8.14 16.45 19.55
C ILE A 153 -8.64 16.21 20.97
N GLY A 154 -9.96 16.11 21.16
CA GLY A 154 -10.52 16.04 22.51
C GLY A 154 -10.13 17.26 23.33
N GLN A 155 -9.46 17.02 24.47
CA GLN A 155 -8.88 18.03 25.35
C GLN A 155 -7.33 18.07 25.27
N THR A 156 -6.77 17.37 24.29
CA THR A 156 -5.33 17.26 24.08
C THR A 156 -4.88 18.16 22.93
N ARG A 157 -3.75 18.84 23.18
CA ARG A 157 -3.10 19.73 22.22
C ARG A 157 -1.79 19.13 21.75
N ILE A 158 -1.54 19.14 20.44
CA ILE A 158 -0.33 18.59 19.83
C ILE A 158 0.26 19.62 18.88
N VAL A 159 1.44 20.14 19.21
CA VAL A 159 2.19 21.01 18.29
C VAL A 159 3.09 20.13 17.43
N ALA A 160 2.95 20.24 16.11
CA ALA A 160 3.74 19.49 15.15
C ALA A 160 4.91 20.33 14.64
N SER A 161 6.15 19.91 14.93
CA SER A 161 7.34 20.48 14.29
C SER A 161 7.87 19.52 13.22
N ILE A 162 7.92 19.98 11.98
CA ILE A 162 8.25 19.19 10.79
C ILE A 162 9.62 19.63 10.29
N ASP A 163 10.56 18.69 10.28
CA ASP A 163 11.89 18.91 9.71
C ASP A 163 11.81 18.81 8.18
N TRP A 164 11.68 19.97 7.53
CA TRP A 164 11.67 20.07 6.08
C TRP A 164 13.05 19.86 5.44
N GLY A 165 14.12 19.83 6.25
CA GLY A 165 15.50 20.03 5.80
C GLY A 165 15.74 21.50 5.46
N CYS A 166 16.83 22.08 5.95
CA CYS A 166 17.23 23.42 5.52
C CYS A 166 17.36 23.45 4.00
N ASN A 167 16.60 24.31 3.34
CA ASN A 167 16.86 24.64 1.94
C ASN A 167 18.06 25.58 1.91
N GLU A 168 19.21 25.09 1.48
CA GLU A 168 20.48 25.83 1.35
C GLU A 168 20.45 26.85 0.18
N MET A 169 19.31 27.53 -0.04
CA MET A 169 19.08 28.48 -1.15
C MET A 169 18.58 29.86 -0.71
N ALA A 170 18.74 30.23 0.56
CA ALA A 170 18.39 31.58 1.03
C ALA A 170 19.60 32.51 1.22
N LEU A 171 20.72 32.23 0.54
CA LEU A 171 21.88 33.13 0.45
C LEU A 171 22.45 33.10 -0.98
N SER A 172 21.94 33.95 -1.86
CA SER A 172 22.61 34.44 -3.08
C SER A 172 22.01 35.77 -3.47
#